data_AF-D4B0X8-F1
#
_entry.id   AF-D4B0X8-F1
#
_cell.length_a   1.000
_cell.length_b   1.000
_cell.length_c   1.000
_cell.angle_alpha   90.00
_cell.angle_beta   90.00
_cell.angle_gamma   90.00
#
_symmetry.space_group_name_H-M   'P 1'
#
loop_
_entity.id
_entity.type
_entity.pdbx_description
1 polymer ?
#
loop_
_entity_poly.entity_id
_entity_poly.type
_entity_poly.pdbx_seq_one_letter_code
_entity_poly.pdbx_strand_id
1 'polypeptide(L)'
;MSTQVTAPGEEEWYRVYNPELDTAAFDPLDPEKRYHEGVLVETNPGYGKGTLFHVTGDIIAASGMRYEEREFDREMESEYLHSFPQIGRVLRTDFHSGKISAILKELPRPTKQQGINFWEVDPTTGRHEIIRTRQDGQRYGPDEQRRPIFKCNEWTRQYAIPALRGAGVLLDSL
;
A
#
# COMPACT_ATOMS: atom_id res chain seq x y z
N MET A 1 36.66 7.38 8.12
CA MET A 1 35.42 7.75 7.42
C MET A 1 35.62 7.37 5.96
N SER A 2 35.07 6.23 5.52
CA SER A 2 35.19 5.79 4.14
C SER A 2 34.10 6.45 3.32
N THR A 3 34.46 7.44 2.51
CA THR A 3 33.63 7.94 1.42
C THR A 3 33.52 6.82 0.38
N GLN A 4 32.37 6.16 0.33
CA GLN A 4 32.01 5.36 -0.84
C GLN A 4 31.81 6.34 -2.00
N VAL A 5 32.67 6.23 -3.01
CA VAL A 5 32.51 6.95 -4.28
C VAL A 5 31.40 6.25 -5.04
N THR A 6 30.20 6.85 -5.00
CA THR A 6 29.03 6.43 -5.76
C THR A 6 29.36 6.56 -7.26
N ALA A 7 29.07 5.52 -8.05
CA ALA A 7 29.37 5.53 -9.48
C ALA A 7 28.61 6.67 -10.18
N PRO A 8 29.16 7.32 -11.24
CA PRO A 8 28.58 8.53 -11.85
C PRO A 8 27.15 8.39 -12.41
N GLY A 9 26.60 7.17 -12.46
CA GLY A 9 25.21 6.90 -12.87
C GLY A 9 24.25 6.62 -11.72
N GLU A 10 24.70 6.34 -10.49
CA GLU A 10 23.81 6.12 -9.34
C GLU A 10 23.25 7.45 -8.78
N GLU A 11 23.89 8.58 -9.05
CA GLU A 11 23.41 9.90 -8.64
C GLU A 11 22.17 10.37 -9.41
N GLU A 12 21.83 9.78 -10.56
CA GLU A 12 20.67 10.17 -11.36
C GLU A 12 19.40 9.37 -11.02
N TRP A 13 19.56 8.27 -10.27
CA TRP A 13 18.48 7.34 -9.98
C TRP A 13 18.23 7.24 -8.48
N TYR A 14 16.98 6.97 -8.11
CA TYR A 14 16.63 6.48 -6.78
C TYR A 14 16.25 5.02 -6.85
N ARG A 15 16.72 4.24 -5.87
CA ARG A 15 16.29 2.85 -5.71
C ARG A 15 14.86 2.84 -5.22
N VAL A 16 14.10 1.85 -5.69
CA VAL A 16 12.70 1.67 -5.31
C VAL A 16 12.53 0.32 -4.63
N TYR A 17 11.85 0.34 -3.50
CA TYR A 17 11.57 -0.81 -2.66
C TYR A 17 10.06 -1.01 -2.49
N ASN A 18 9.65 -2.23 -2.18
CA ASN A 18 8.29 -2.56 -1.77
C ASN A 18 8.32 -3.13 -0.35
N PRO A 19 8.36 -2.27 0.69
CA PRO A 19 8.36 -2.74 2.06
C PRO A 19 7.06 -3.50 2.38
N GLU A 20 7.19 -4.64 3.05
CA GLU A 20 6.09 -5.37 3.67
C GLU A 20 6.12 -5.10 5.18
N LEU A 21 5.13 -4.34 5.67
CA LEU A 21 5.02 -3.91 7.06
C LEU A 21 3.86 -4.62 7.75
N ASP A 22 3.97 -4.87 9.04
CA ASP A 22 2.85 -5.38 9.82
C ASP A 22 1.65 -4.42 9.79
N THR A 23 0.47 -4.95 9.51
CA THR A 23 -0.78 -4.19 9.60
C THR A 23 -1.10 -3.88 11.05
N ALA A 24 -1.49 -2.64 11.33
CA ALA A 24 -1.85 -2.20 12.69
C ALA A 24 -3.02 -2.98 13.32
N ALA A 25 -3.92 -3.54 12.49
CA ALA A 25 -5.06 -4.32 12.96
C ALA A 25 -5.26 -5.58 12.09
N PHE A 26 -5.56 -6.70 12.74
CA PHE A 26 -5.96 -7.94 12.09
C PHE A 26 -7.38 -7.82 11.53
N ASP A 27 -7.61 -8.33 10.32
CA ASP A 27 -8.94 -8.39 9.72
C ASP A 27 -9.56 -9.78 9.96
N PRO A 28 -10.60 -9.91 10.80
CA PRO A 28 -11.21 -11.20 11.12
C PRO A 28 -11.92 -11.85 9.93
N LEU A 29 -12.28 -11.08 8.88
CA LEU A 29 -12.95 -11.61 7.68
C LEU A 29 -11.98 -11.95 6.54
N ASP A 30 -10.69 -11.74 6.76
CA ASP A 30 -9.61 -12.00 5.81
C ASP A 30 -8.40 -12.54 6.57
N PRO A 31 -8.50 -13.78 7.11
CA PRO A 31 -7.62 -14.28 8.16
C PRO A 31 -6.21 -14.62 7.70
N GLU A 32 -5.97 -14.68 6.38
CA GLU A 32 -4.62 -14.83 5.85
C GLU A 32 -3.81 -13.57 6.14
N LYS A 33 -2.59 -13.73 6.67
CA LYS A 33 -1.72 -12.60 6.98
C LYS A 33 -1.43 -11.82 5.70
N ARG A 34 -1.86 -10.56 5.69
CA ARG A 34 -1.48 -9.56 4.67
C ARG A 34 -0.63 -8.51 5.33
N TYR A 35 0.42 -8.09 4.64
CA TYR A 35 1.25 -6.97 5.06
C TYR A 35 0.71 -5.68 4.46
N HIS A 36 0.96 -4.56 5.15
CA HIS A 36 0.81 -3.25 4.57
C HIS A 36 1.99 -2.99 3.63
N GLU A 37 1.69 -2.58 2.41
CA GLU A 37 2.68 -2.38 1.36
C GLU A 37 2.55 -0.99 0.75
N GLY A 38 3.63 -0.58 0.09
CA GLY A 38 3.64 0.59 -0.78
C GLY A 38 4.85 0.57 -1.71
N VAL A 39 5.01 1.66 -2.45
CA VAL A 39 6.19 1.91 -3.27
C VAL A 39 7.06 2.92 -2.53
N LEU A 40 8.24 2.52 -2.09
CA LEU A 40 9.20 3.39 -1.43
C LEU A 40 10.25 3.85 -2.43
N VAL A 41 10.39 5.16 -2.61
CA VAL A 41 11.54 5.73 -3.32
C VAL A 41 12.57 6.15 -2.28
N GLU A 42 13.73 5.49 -2.25
CA GLU A 42 14.82 5.77 -1.31
C GLU A 42 15.57 7.04 -1.75
N THR A 43 15.30 8.17 -1.09
CA THR A 43 15.93 9.46 -1.40
C THR A 43 17.24 9.69 -0.66
N ASN A 44 17.50 8.92 0.40
CA ASN A 44 18.76 8.89 1.13
C ASN A 44 19.38 7.47 1.07
N PRO A 45 20.25 7.20 0.08
CA PRO A 45 20.81 5.88 -0.15
C PRO A 45 21.55 5.31 1.07
N GLY A 46 21.33 4.03 1.35
CA GLY A 46 22.06 3.29 2.39
C GLY A 46 21.44 3.37 3.78
N TYR A 47 20.46 4.24 3.98
CA TYR A 47 19.72 4.38 5.24
C TYR A 47 18.29 3.84 5.14
N GLY A 48 17.80 3.46 3.96
CA GLY A 48 16.41 3.04 3.77
C GLY A 48 15.41 4.15 4.06
N LYS A 49 15.81 5.43 3.88
CA LYS A 49 14.95 6.59 4.12
C LYS A 49 14.46 7.18 2.80
N GLY A 50 13.20 7.60 2.76
CA GLY A 50 12.60 8.07 1.53
C GLY A 50 11.14 8.43 1.65
N THR A 51 10.46 8.44 0.50
CA THR A 51 9.02 8.69 0.41
C THR A 51 8.29 7.39 0.08
N LEU A 52 7.41 6.97 0.99
CA LEU A 52 6.51 5.85 0.79
C LEU A 52 5.20 6.36 0.18
N PHE A 53 4.91 5.86 -1.01
CA PHE A 53 3.65 6.05 -1.73
C PHE A 53 2.76 4.84 -1.44
N HIS A 54 1.62 5.04 -0.76
CA HIS A 54 0.76 3.93 -0.37
C HIS A 54 -0.72 4.31 -0.37
N VAL A 55 -1.57 3.31 -0.16
CA VAL A 55 -2.95 3.53 0.29
C VAL A 55 -3.09 3.03 1.72
N THR A 56 -3.71 3.82 2.58
CA THR A 56 -3.83 3.58 4.02
C THR A 56 -5.25 3.87 4.52
N GLY A 57 -5.54 3.49 5.76
CA GLY A 57 -6.88 3.49 6.34
C GLY A 57 -7.51 2.10 6.32
N ASP A 58 -8.83 2.04 6.40
CA ASP A 58 -9.55 0.78 6.55
C ASP A 58 -10.68 0.63 5.51
N ILE A 59 -11.02 -0.62 5.22
CA ILE A 59 -12.08 -0.99 4.26
C ILE A 59 -13.48 -1.01 4.92
N ILE A 60 -13.58 -0.58 6.17
CA ILE A 60 -14.84 -0.38 6.91
C ILE A 60 -15.31 1.09 6.79
N ALA A 61 -14.40 2.03 6.58
CA ALA A 61 -14.68 3.45 6.48
C ALA A 61 -15.58 3.75 5.28
N ALA A 62 -16.45 4.75 5.41
CA ALA A 62 -17.34 5.17 4.33
C ALA A 62 -16.57 5.56 3.04
N SER A 63 -15.40 6.19 3.19
CA SER A 63 -14.51 6.56 2.09
C SER A 63 -13.64 5.41 1.59
N GLY A 64 -13.61 4.27 2.29
CA GLY A 64 -12.57 3.26 2.14
C GLY A 64 -11.18 3.80 2.48
N MET A 65 -10.16 3.16 1.89
CA MET A 65 -8.76 3.54 2.04
C MET A 65 -8.43 4.77 1.17
N ARG A 66 -7.48 5.58 1.63
CA ARG A 66 -7.02 6.79 0.94
C ARG A 66 -5.58 6.63 0.50
N TYR A 67 -5.22 7.33 -0.57
CA TYR A 67 -3.83 7.49 -0.97
C TYR A 67 -3.12 8.48 -0.04
N GLU A 68 -1.87 8.19 0.30
CA GLU A 68 -1.01 9.04 1.13
C GLU A 68 0.45 8.90 0.70
N GLU A 69 1.19 9.99 0.84
CA GLU A 69 2.65 10.05 0.71
C GLU A 69 3.22 10.38 2.08
N ARG A 70 4.09 9.52 2.58
CA ARG A 70 4.64 9.68 3.92
C ARG A 70 6.16 9.54 3.88
N GLU A 71 6.85 10.29 4.72
CA GLU A 71 8.24 9.99 5.03
C GLU A 71 8.35 8.57 5.60
N PHE A 72 9.38 7.86 5.18
CA PHE A 72 9.68 6.51 5.61
C PHE A 72 11.11 6.46 6.13
N ASP A 73 11.28 5.80 7.27
CA ASP A 73 12.57 5.55 7.87
C ASP A 73 12.65 4.08 8.29
N ARG A 74 13.48 3.32 7.59
CA ARG A 74 13.63 1.87 7.83
C ARG A 74 14.04 1.56 9.27
N GLU A 75 14.85 2.40 9.90
CA GLU A 75 15.29 2.17 11.28
C GLU A 75 14.10 2.27 12.24
N MET A 76 13.25 3.29 12.04
CA MET A 76 12.04 3.53 12.83
C MET A 76 10.97 2.45 12.63
N GLU A 77 10.92 1.86 11.44
CA GLU A 77 9.92 0.85 11.06
C GLU A 77 10.41 -0.59 11.26
N SER A 78 11.65 -0.78 11.74
CA SER A 78 12.34 -2.07 11.76
C SER A 78 11.62 -3.16 12.55
N GLU A 79 10.90 -2.82 13.62
CA GLU A 79 10.11 -3.76 14.42
C GLU A 79 8.91 -4.34 13.63
N TYR A 80 8.35 -3.56 12.72
CA TYR A 80 7.17 -3.93 11.92
C TYR A 80 7.53 -4.46 10.54
N LEU A 81 8.81 -4.39 10.16
CA LEU A 81 9.26 -4.69 8.82
C LEU A 81 9.48 -6.20 8.63
N HIS A 82 8.64 -6.82 7.81
CA HIS A 82 8.77 -8.23 7.46
C HIS A 82 9.75 -8.45 6.31
N SER A 83 9.64 -7.64 5.26
CA SER A 83 10.43 -7.77 4.03
C SER A 83 10.69 -6.42 3.40
N PHE A 84 11.81 -6.29 2.68
CA PHE A 84 12.25 -5.04 2.04
C PHE A 84 12.88 -5.27 0.66
N PRO A 85 12.15 -5.91 -0.29
CA PRO A 85 12.66 -6.19 -1.62
C PRO A 85 12.87 -4.90 -2.42
N GLN A 86 14.02 -4.79 -3.09
CA GLN A 86 14.21 -3.80 -4.14
C GLN A 86 13.44 -4.24 -5.39
N ILE A 87 12.57 -3.38 -5.90
CA ILE A 87 11.72 -3.66 -7.07
C ILE A 87 12.18 -2.93 -8.33
N GLY A 88 13.10 -1.98 -8.22
CA GLY A 88 13.60 -1.24 -9.37
C GLY A 88 14.28 0.07 -9.02
N ARG A 89 14.25 0.99 -9.98
CA ARG A 89 14.78 2.35 -9.87
C ARG A 89 13.92 3.35 -10.65
N VAL A 90 13.95 4.60 -10.23
CA VAL A 90 13.28 5.74 -10.87
C VAL A 90 14.26 6.88 -11.10
N LEU A 91 14.04 7.68 -12.15
CA LEU A 91 14.82 8.91 -12.35
C LEU A 91 14.54 9.91 -11.22
N ARG A 92 15.57 10.61 -10.74
CA ARG A 92 15.39 11.70 -9.79
C ARG A 92 14.48 12.80 -10.33
N THR A 93 14.57 13.09 -11.62
CA THR A 93 13.71 14.08 -12.29
C THR A 93 12.25 13.66 -12.31
N ASP A 94 11.94 12.38 -12.51
CA ASP A 94 10.56 11.85 -12.43
C ASP A 94 10.02 11.89 -10.99
N PHE A 95 10.87 11.65 -9.99
CA PHE A 95 10.50 11.80 -8.59
C PHE A 95 10.19 13.27 -8.23
N HIS A 96 11.15 14.19 -8.49
CA HIS A 96 11.03 15.60 -8.10
C HIS A 96 10.00 16.38 -8.92
N SER A 97 9.68 15.95 -10.14
CA SER A 97 8.61 16.56 -10.94
C SER A 97 7.20 16.23 -10.43
N GLY A 98 7.06 15.29 -9.49
CA GLY A 98 5.76 14.83 -8.99
C GLY A 98 5.05 13.86 -9.93
N LYS A 99 5.71 13.38 -11.00
CA LYS A 99 5.14 12.44 -11.97
C LYS A 99 4.68 11.13 -11.34
N ILE A 100 5.44 10.60 -10.38
CA ILE A 100 5.07 9.41 -9.60
C ILE A 100 3.75 9.66 -8.85
N SER A 101 3.68 10.77 -8.10
CA SER A 101 2.48 11.17 -7.35
C SER A 101 1.26 11.33 -8.27
N ALA A 102 1.43 11.98 -9.42
CA ALA A 102 0.37 12.20 -10.39
C ALA A 102 -0.19 10.88 -10.93
N ILE A 103 0.66 9.91 -11.27
CA ILE A 103 0.22 8.59 -11.73
C ILE A 103 -0.53 7.85 -10.62
N LEU A 104 0.03 7.80 -9.42
CA LEU A 104 -0.50 6.97 -8.34
C LEU A 104 -1.82 7.50 -7.76
N LYS A 105 -2.02 8.83 -7.75
CA LYS A 105 -3.27 9.46 -7.28
C LYS A 105 -4.49 9.13 -8.14
N GLU A 106 -4.28 8.88 -9.43
CA GLU A 106 -5.37 8.56 -10.38
C GLU A 106 -5.78 7.08 -10.33
N LEU A 107 -5.03 6.22 -9.63
CA LEU A 107 -5.35 4.80 -9.53
C LEU A 107 -6.60 4.57 -8.66
N PRO A 108 -7.40 3.54 -8.97
CA PRO A 108 -8.54 3.17 -8.12
C PRO A 108 -8.03 2.79 -6.74
N ARG A 109 -8.68 3.31 -5.70
CA ARG A 109 -8.33 3.02 -4.30
C ARG A 109 -9.29 2.00 -3.71
N PRO A 110 -8.85 1.18 -2.73
CA PRO A 110 -9.74 0.28 -2.00
C PRO A 110 -10.95 1.00 -1.41
N THR A 111 -12.13 0.67 -1.90
CA THR A 111 -13.40 1.24 -1.39
C THR A 111 -13.89 0.48 -0.16
N LYS A 112 -14.97 0.97 0.48
CA LYS A 112 -15.68 0.23 1.51
C LYS A 112 -16.07 -1.18 1.03
N GLN A 113 -15.76 -2.17 1.85
CA GLN A 113 -16.01 -3.59 1.60
C GLN A 113 -16.55 -4.32 2.82
N GLN A 114 -16.50 -3.68 3.99
CA GLN A 114 -16.94 -4.22 5.25
C GLN A 114 -17.76 -3.19 6.04
N GLY A 115 -18.51 -3.65 7.02
CA GLY A 115 -19.31 -2.81 7.90
C GLY A 115 -19.74 -3.54 9.16
N ILE A 116 -20.15 -2.77 10.17
CA ILE A 116 -20.81 -3.32 11.35
C ILE A 116 -22.19 -3.82 10.93
N ASN A 117 -22.53 -5.05 11.32
CA ASN A 117 -23.84 -5.65 11.08
C ASN A 117 -24.88 -5.00 12.00
N PHE A 118 -25.45 -3.86 11.61
CA PHE A 118 -26.50 -3.21 12.40
C PHE A 118 -27.87 -3.91 12.32
N TRP A 119 -28.01 -4.94 11.48
CA TRP A 119 -29.27 -5.63 11.24
C TRP A 119 -29.49 -6.81 12.19
N GLU A 120 -28.41 -7.42 12.66
CA GLU A 120 -28.43 -8.59 13.52
C GLU A 120 -27.40 -8.41 14.65
N VAL A 121 -27.74 -8.90 15.84
CA VAL A 121 -26.80 -9.01 16.96
C VAL A 121 -26.42 -10.48 17.06
N ASP A 122 -25.13 -10.78 17.18
CA ASP A 122 -24.70 -12.15 17.41
C ASP A 122 -25.30 -12.66 18.73
N PRO A 123 -26.06 -13.76 18.72
CA PRO A 123 -26.80 -14.23 19.89
C PRO A 123 -25.90 -14.80 20.98
N THR A 124 -24.64 -15.12 20.68
CA THR A 124 -23.68 -15.73 21.60
C THR A 124 -22.92 -14.67 22.40
N THR A 125 -22.49 -13.61 21.72
CA THR A 125 -21.62 -12.55 22.23
C THR A 125 -22.39 -11.29 22.57
N GLY A 126 -23.62 -11.14 22.07
CA GLY A 126 -24.45 -9.94 22.24
C GLY A 126 -23.90 -8.71 21.51
N ARG A 127 -23.01 -8.88 20.53
CA ARG A 127 -22.34 -7.79 19.80
C ARG A 127 -22.76 -7.76 18.33
N HIS A 128 -22.65 -6.59 17.72
CA HIS A 128 -22.73 -6.46 16.27
C HIS A 128 -21.40 -6.86 15.64
N GLU A 129 -21.41 -7.91 14.83
CA GLU A 129 -20.21 -8.41 14.14
C GLU A 129 -19.85 -7.56 12.92
N ILE A 130 -18.59 -7.68 12.47
CA ILE A 130 -18.17 -7.11 11.19
C ILE A 130 -18.62 -8.08 10.08
N ILE A 131 -19.24 -7.55 9.03
CA ILE A 131 -19.67 -8.30 7.86
C ILE A 131 -19.15 -7.68 6.57
N ARG A 132 -19.11 -8.48 5.50
CA ARG A 132 -18.88 -8.01 4.12
C ARG A 132 -20.06 -7.15 3.67
N THR A 133 -19.77 -6.00 3.06
CA THR A 133 -20.77 -5.06 2.53
C THR A 133 -20.43 -4.59 1.11
N ARG A 134 -21.44 -4.07 0.44
CA ARG A 134 -21.30 -3.34 -0.82
C ARG A 134 -20.60 -2.00 -0.58
N GLN A 135 -20.22 -1.32 -1.66
CA GLN A 135 -19.50 -0.04 -1.58
C GLN A 135 -20.31 1.06 -0.89
N ASP A 136 -21.63 1.02 -1.06
CA ASP A 136 -22.59 1.91 -0.39
C ASP A 136 -22.83 1.53 1.09
N GLY A 137 -22.17 0.48 1.58
CA GLY A 137 -22.30 -0.04 2.93
C GLY A 137 -23.51 -0.93 3.18
N GLN A 138 -24.33 -1.19 2.16
CA GLN A 138 -25.46 -2.09 2.29
C GLN A 138 -25.01 -3.55 2.36
N ARG A 139 -25.81 -4.38 3.03
CA ARG A 139 -25.62 -5.83 3.05
C ARG A 139 -25.77 -6.40 1.63
N TYR A 140 -24.98 -7.43 1.33
CA TYR A 140 -25.18 -8.27 0.14
C TYR A 140 -26.47 -9.10 0.30
N GLY A 141 -27.15 -9.39 -0.81
CA GLY A 141 -28.23 -10.38 -0.83
C GLY A 141 -27.73 -11.81 -0.57
N PRO A 142 -28.63 -12.78 -0.27
CA PRO A 142 -28.27 -14.17 0.02
C PRO A 142 -27.42 -14.84 -1.08
N ASP A 143 -27.75 -14.56 -2.34
CA ASP A 143 -27.09 -15.15 -3.52
C ASP A 143 -26.28 -14.11 -4.31
N GLU A 144 -26.09 -12.91 -3.75
CA GLU A 144 -25.36 -11.85 -4.44
C GLU A 144 -23.86 -12.14 -4.42
N GLN A 145 -23.26 -12.15 -5.62
CA GLN A 145 -21.82 -12.34 -5.76
C GLN A 145 -21.06 -11.22 -5.05
N ARG A 146 -20.23 -11.60 -4.09
CA ARG A 146 -19.38 -10.66 -3.37
C ARG A 146 -18.17 -10.30 -4.22
N ARG A 147 -17.81 -9.01 -4.20
CA ARG A 147 -16.56 -8.53 -4.80
C ARG A 147 -15.34 -9.13 -4.07
N PRO A 148 -14.21 -9.37 -4.76
CA PRO A 148 -12.98 -9.82 -4.12
C PRO A 148 -12.50 -8.79 -3.09
N ILE A 149 -11.74 -9.25 -2.09
CA ILE A 149 -11.08 -8.33 -1.16
C ILE A 149 -9.97 -7.59 -1.92
N PHE A 150 -9.99 -6.27 -1.79
CA PHE A 150 -9.01 -5.36 -2.35
C PHE A 150 -8.49 -4.45 -1.24
N LYS A 151 -7.22 -4.56 -0.86
CA LYS A 151 -6.56 -3.78 0.19
C LYS A 151 -5.28 -3.13 -0.34
N CYS A 152 -4.49 -2.52 0.56
CA CYS A 152 -3.26 -1.82 0.22
C CYS A 152 -2.21 -2.67 -0.49
N ASN A 153 -2.07 -3.94 -0.11
CA ASN A 153 -1.17 -4.89 -0.77
C ASN A 153 -1.62 -5.19 -2.20
N GLU A 154 -2.91 -5.46 -2.45
CA GLU A 154 -3.40 -5.64 -3.81
C GLU A 154 -3.29 -4.35 -4.63
N TRP A 155 -3.56 -3.18 -4.03
CA TRP A 155 -3.36 -1.89 -4.70
C TRP A 155 -1.92 -1.74 -5.16
N THR A 156 -0.96 -2.07 -4.29
CA THR A 156 0.46 -1.94 -4.60
C THR A 156 0.89 -2.91 -5.70
N ARG A 157 0.57 -4.21 -5.54
CA ARG A 157 1.02 -5.28 -6.44
C ARG A 157 0.32 -5.28 -7.79
N GLN A 158 -0.99 -4.99 -7.82
CA GLN A 158 -1.83 -5.12 -9.02
C GLN A 158 -2.01 -3.80 -9.77
N TYR A 159 -1.86 -2.65 -9.12
CA TYR A 159 -2.08 -1.34 -9.74
C TYR A 159 -0.83 -0.46 -9.72
N ALA A 160 -0.28 -0.13 -8.54
CA ALA A 160 0.78 0.87 -8.42
C ALA A 160 2.06 0.47 -9.16
N ILE A 161 2.60 -0.72 -8.87
CA ILE A 161 3.83 -1.20 -9.51
C ILE A 161 3.63 -1.37 -11.03
N PRO A 162 2.57 -2.05 -11.51
CA PRO A 162 2.31 -2.15 -12.95
C PRO A 162 2.11 -0.80 -13.64
N ALA A 163 1.42 0.17 -13.03
CA ALA A 163 1.21 1.49 -13.62
C ALA A 163 2.52 2.27 -13.78
N LEU A 164 3.39 2.25 -12.76
CA LEU A 164 4.70 2.91 -12.84
C LEU A 164 5.61 2.26 -13.88
N ARG A 165 5.59 0.92 -13.99
CA ARG A 165 6.32 0.19 -15.04
C ARG A 165 5.77 0.51 -16.43
N GLY A 166 4.44 0.46 -16.60
CA GLY A 166 3.77 0.77 -17.86
C GLY A 166 4.01 2.20 -18.35
N ALA A 167 4.18 3.15 -17.42
CA ALA A 167 4.55 4.53 -17.71
C ALA A 167 6.05 4.74 -17.98
N GLY A 168 6.87 3.69 -17.87
CA GLY A 168 8.33 3.75 -18.01
C GLY A 168 9.02 4.53 -16.89
N VAL A 169 8.35 4.76 -15.76
CA VAL A 169 8.88 5.51 -14.61
C VAL A 169 9.68 4.57 -13.70
N LEU A 170 9.10 3.41 -13.37
CA LEU A 170 9.79 2.37 -12.62
C LEU A 170 10.45 1.39 -13.59
N LEU A 171 11.77 1.33 -13.54
CA LEU A 171 12.57 0.39 -14.33
C LEU A 171 13.05 -0.74 -13.43
N ASP A 172 12.95 -1.98 -13.93
CA ASP A 172 13.40 -3.15 -13.17
C ASP A 172 14.91 -3.08 -12.90
N SER A 173 15.31 -3.63 -11.76
CA SER A 173 16.73 -3.78 -11.42
C SER A 173 17.31 -4.87 -12.33
N LEU A 174 18.35 -4.55 -13.10
CA LEU A 174 19.15 -5.53 -13.85
C LEU A 174 19.93 -6.42 -12.88
#